data_AF-A0A8W8IIR8-F1
#
_entry.id   AF-A0A8W8IIR8-F1
#
_cell.length_a   1.000
_cell.length_b   1.000
_cell.length_c   1.000
_cell.angle_alpha   90.00
_cell.angle_beta   90.00
_cell.angle_gamma   90.00
#
_symmetry.space_group_name_H-M   'P 1'
#
loop_
_entity.id
_entity.type
_entity.pdbx_description
1 polymer ?
#
loop_
_entity_poly.entity_id
_entity_poly.type
_entity_poly.pdbx_seq_one_letter_code
_entity_poly.pdbx_strand_id
1 'polypeptide(L)'
;LSSDLLRWTDVLQRCNDLSSDAGIKANYLSIDSQSEKAFVTTQVMLQRKSGGSFWTGLNDRTSEGVWIFNGATALPDPSLLNWANEPNNAGGNENCAAMYVGGRYNDLPCDAKSYFICEKPVPGYQSSSQRMAPNVVVCLIMSLLILLV
;
A
#
# COMPACT_ATOMS: atom_id res chain seq x y z
N LEU A 1 4.52 8.84 -10.53
CA LEU A 1 4.32 8.68 -9.07
C LEU A 1 4.48 10.03 -8.42
N SER A 2 3.86 10.24 -7.26
CA SER A 2 4.23 11.37 -6.40
C SER A 2 5.65 11.16 -5.88
N SER A 3 6.50 12.20 -5.98
CA SER A 3 7.80 12.27 -5.31
C SER A 3 7.69 12.63 -3.84
N ASP A 4 6.46 12.83 -3.34
CA ASP A 4 6.19 13.28 -1.99
C ASP A 4 6.44 12.12 -1.02
N LEU A 5 7.18 12.42 0.04
CA LEU A 5 7.35 11.52 1.17
C LEU A 5 6.38 11.95 2.26
N LEU A 6 5.45 11.07 2.62
CA LEU A 6 4.36 11.35 3.54
C LEU A 6 4.50 10.54 4.83
N ARG A 7 3.88 11.06 5.90
CA ARG A 7 3.60 10.25 7.09
C ARG A 7 2.50 9.27 6.76
N TRP A 8 2.47 8.14 7.47
CA TRP A 8 1.44 7.14 7.26
C TRP A 8 0.05 7.76 7.39
N THR A 9 -0.17 8.60 8.40
CA THR A 9 -1.46 9.27 8.66
C THR A 9 -1.95 10.18 7.54
N ASP A 10 -1.05 10.68 6.69
CA ASP A 10 -1.37 11.66 5.65
C ASP A 10 -1.69 10.98 4.30
N VAL A 11 -1.37 9.68 4.18
CA VAL A 11 -1.56 8.91 2.94
C VAL A 11 -3.03 8.80 2.58
N LEU A 12 -3.94 8.56 3.54
CA LEU A 12 -5.37 8.43 3.24
C LEU A 12 -5.92 9.68 2.55
N GLN A 13 -5.63 10.85 3.12
CA GLN A 13 -6.09 12.11 2.55
C GLN A 13 -5.52 12.29 1.15
N ARG A 14 -4.21 12.04 0.99
CA ARG A 14 -3.55 12.16 -0.31
C ARG A 14 -4.15 11.21 -1.36
N CYS A 15 -4.46 9.97 -0.99
CA CYS A 15 -5.08 9.02 -1.90
C CYS A 15 -6.46 9.50 -2.34
N ASN A 16 -7.29 9.96 -1.40
CA ASN A 16 -8.61 10.51 -1.71
C ASN A 16 -8.52 11.76 -2.62
N ASP A 17 -7.55 12.64 -2.39
CA ASP A 17 -7.35 13.86 -3.20
C ASP A 17 -6.89 13.53 -4.64
N LEU A 18 -6.08 12.48 -4.82
CA LEU A 18 -5.60 12.09 -6.15
C LEU A 18 -6.68 11.46 -7.04
N SER A 19 -7.79 11.02 -6.46
CA SER A 19 -8.84 10.26 -7.16
C SER A 19 -10.14 11.05 -7.36
N SER A 20 -10.22 12.28 -6.83
CA SER A 20 -11.43 13.12 -6.87
C SER A 20 -11.91 13.46 -8.28
N ASP A 21 -11.00 13.60 -9.24
CA ASP A 21 -11.34 14.04 -10.60
C ASP A 21 -12.15 13.01 -11.40
N ALA A 22 -12.23 11.76 -10.93
CA ALA A 22 -12.96 10.67 -11.58
C ALA A 22 -14.20 10.19 -10.79
N GLY A 23 -14.52 10.81 -9.65
CA GLY A 23 -15.63 10.37 -8.78
C GLY A 23 -15.41 9.01 -8.11
N ILE A 24 -14.16 8.52 -8.09
CA ILE A 24 -13.76 7.25 -7.50
C ILE A 24 -12.92 7.57 -6.26
N LYS A 25 -13.20 6.98 -5.10
CA LYS A 25 -12.35 7.14 -3.92
C LYS A 25 -11.19 6.15 -3.94
N ALA A 26 -9.99 6.63 -3.67
CA ALA A 26 -8.82 5.79 -3.41
C ALA A 26 -8.49 5.78 -1.92
N ASN A 27 -7.95 4.68 -1.44
CA ASN A 27 -7.61 4.43 -0.04
C ASN A 27 -6.15 3.97 0.09
N TYR A 28 -5.74 3.68 1.32
CA TYR A 28 -4.53 2.89 1.56
C TYR A 28 -4.58 1.57 0.77
N LEU A 29 -3.41 1.07 0.38
CA LEU A 29 -3.27 -0.29 -0.13
C LEU A 29 -3.66 -1.34 0.91
N SER A 30 -4.56 -2.25 0.55
CA SER A 30 -4.95 -3.42 1.32
C SER A 30 -4.71 -4.70 0.53
N ILE A 31 -3.62 -5.42 0.83
CA ILE A 31 -3.28 -6.65 0.11
C ILE A 31 -4.13 -7.82 0.63
N ASP A 32 -5.04 -8.32 -0.21
CA ASP A 32 -6.00 -9.37 0.16
C ASP A 32 -5.75 -10.72 -0.53
N SER A 33 -4.79 -10.78 -1.46
CA SER A 33 -4.50 -11.97 -2.24
C SER A 33 -3.04 -12.06 -2.69
N GLN A 34 -2.60 -13.30 -3.00
CA GLN A 34 -1.24 -13.53 -3.50
C GLN A 34 -1.00 -12.90 -4.88
N SER A 35 -2.02 -12.86 -5.73
CA SER A 35 -1.94 -12.22 -7.05
C SER A 35 -1.73 -10.70 -6.91
N GLU A 36 -2.44 -10.06 -6.00
CA GLU A 36 -2.24 -8.64 -5.68
C GLU A 36 -0.83 -8.39 -5.11
N LYS A 37 -0.41 -9.21 -4.15
CA LYS A 37 0.94 -9.09 -3.57
C LYS A 37 2.03 -9.17 -4.63
N ALA A 38 1.91 -10.12 -5.55
CA ALA A 38 2.87 -10.28 -6.65
C ALA A 38 2.86 -9.07 -7.60
N PHE A 39 1.68 -8.55 -7.93
CA PHE A 39 1.52 -7.35 -8.75
C PHE A 39 2.16 -6.13 -8.08
N VAL A 40 1.80 -5.84 -6.82
CA VAL A 40 2.34 -4.71 -6.05
C VAL A 40 3.86 -4.80 -5.94
N THR A 41 4.38 -5.98 -5.57
CA THR A 41 5.82 -6.21 -5.44
C THR A 41 6.55 -5.89 -6.75
N THR A 42 6.01 -6.36 -7.87
CA THR A 42 6.57 -6.07 -9.20
C THR A 42 6.56 -4.57 -9.49
N GLN A 43 5.46 -3.87 -9.20
CA GLN A 43 5.36 -2.44 -9.42
C GLN A 43 6.34 -1.64 -8.55
N VAL A 44 6.49 -2.01 -7.28
CA VAL A 44 7.43 -1.41 -6.33
C VAL A 44 8.88 -1.63 -6.80
N MET A 45 9.22 -2.84 -7.27
CA MET A 45 10.54 -3.15 -7.88
C MET A 45 10.86 -2.24 -9.07
N LEU A 46 9.88 -1.99 -9.93
CA LEU A 46 10.06 -1.18 -11.14
C LEU A 46 10.30 0.31 -10.86
N GLN A 47 10.04 0.79 -9.64
CA GLN A 47 10.20 2.21 -9.31
C GLN A 47 11.64 2.70 -9.23
N ARG A 48 12.62 1.77 -9.15
CA ARG A 48 14.05 2.09 -9.02
C ARG A 48 14.35 3.07 -7.86
N LYS A 49 13.49 3.11 -6.84
CA LYS A 49 13.68 3.88 -5.60
C LYS A 49 14.55 3.06 -4.63
N SER A 50 15.78 2.80 -5.03
CA SER A 50 16.73 2.00 -4.25
C SER A 50 16.85 2.50 -2.81
N GLY A 51 16.70 1.60 -1.84
CA GLY A 51 16.73 1.93 -0.41
C GLY A 51 15.45 2.58 0.13
N GLY A 52 14.44 2.84 -0.70
CA GLY A 52 13.14 3.35 -0.27
C GLY A 52 12.19 2.25 0.22
N SER A 53 11.19 2.66 0.99
CA SER A 53 10.02 1.85 1.33
C SER A 53 8.74 2.55 0.84
N PHE A 54 7.62 1.84 0.90
CA PHE A 54 6.32 2.34 0.47
C PHE A 54 5.27 2.02 1.53
N TRP A 55 4.63 3.05 2.07
CA TRP A 55 3.50 2.87 2.98
C TRP A 55 2.40 2.03 2.35
N THR A 56 1.88 1.13 3.17
CA THR A 56 0.66 0.34 2.92
C THR A 56 -0.40 0.70 3.96
N GLY A 57 -1.59 0.10 3.87
CA GLY A 57 -2.62 0.24 4.91
C GLY A 57 -2.40 -0.62 6.14
N LEU A 58 -1.38 -1.49 6.16
CA LEU A 58 -1.12 -2.42 7.25
C LEU A 58 -0.57 -1.68 8.48
N ASN A 59 -1.19 -1.90 9.64
CA ASN A 59 -0.85 -1.24 10.90
C ASN A 59 -1.34 -2.10 12.09
N ASP A 60 -0.79 -1.88 13.28
CA ASP A 60 -1.23 -2.49 14.54
C ASP A 60 -1.53 -1.42 15.63
N ARG A 61 -1.70 -0.17 15.21
CA ARG A 61 -1.98 1.02 16.06
C ARG A 61 -3.11 0.86 17.07
N THR A 62 -4.07 -0.03 16.80
CA THR A 62 -5.22 -0.29 17.70
C THR A 62 -4.84 -1.29 18.80
N SER A 63 -3.99 -2.25 18.49
CA SER A 63 -3.57 -3.32 19.39
C SER A 63 -2.22 -3.85 18.93
N GLU A 64 -1.17 -3.51 19.68
CA GLU A 64 0.22 -3.95 19.45
C GLU A 64 0.29 -5.46 19.12
N GLY A 65 1.00 -5.80 18.04
CA GLY A 65 1.17 -7.17 17.57
C GLY A 65 -0.02 -7.73 16.77
N VAL A 66 -1.13 -6.98 16.64
CA VAL A 66 -2.29 -7.38 15.84
C VAL A 66 -2.36 -6.52 14.57
N TRP A 67 -1.69 -7.01 13.53
CA TRP A 67 -1.60 -6.32 12.24
C TRP A 67 -2.86 -6.46 11.41
N ILE A 68 -3.47 -5.33 11.05
CA ILE A 68 -4.69 -5.24 10.25
C ILE A 68 -4.56 -4.14 9.18
N PHE A 69 -5.16 -4.36 8.02
CA PHE A 69 -5.26 -3.30 7.01
C PHE A 69 -6.29 -2.25 7.43
N ASN A 70 -5.98 -0.98 7.18
CA ASN A 70 -6.87 0.12 7.51
C ASN A 70 -8.25 -0.05 6.86
N GLY A 71 -9.31 -0.04 7.68
CA GLY A 71 -10.69 -0.23 7.22
C GLY A 71 -11.10 -1.69 6.99
N ALA A 72 -10.21 -2.66 7.14
CA ALA A 72 -10.54 -4.08 7.05
C ALA A 72 -11.29 -4.56 8.31
N THR A 73 -12.15 -5.56 8.14
CA THR A 73 -12.91 -6.20 9.23
C THR A 73 -12.36 -7.56 9.65
N ALA A 74 -11.31 -8.04 8.98
CA ALA A 74 -10.69 -9.33 9.23
C ALA A 74 -9.16 -9.21 9.18
N LEU A 75 -8.48 -10.10 9.91
CA LEU A 75 -7.03 -10.20 9.83
C LEU A 75 -6.60 -10.70 8.45
N PRO A 76 -5.49 -10.19 7.90
CA PRO A 76 -4.96 -10.69 6.65
C PRO A 76 -4.47 -12.14 6.79
N ASP A 77 -4.43 -12.87 5.68
CA ASP A 77 -3.72 -14.15 5.63
C ASP A 77 -2.23 -13.92 5.97
N PRO A 78 -1.68 -14.61 6.99
CA PRO A 78 -0.28 -14.44 7.40
C PRO A 78 0.74 -14.66 6.27
N SER A 79 0.41 -15.48 5.26
CA SER A 79 1.26 -15.71 4.09
C SER A 79 1.44 -14.45 3.22
N LEU A 80 0.55 -13.46 3.36
CA LEU A 80 0.65 -12.15 2.73
C LEU A 80 1.65 -11.24 3.45
N LEU A 81 1.93 -11.47 4.74
CA LEU A 81 2.79 -10.64 5.57
C LEU A 81 4.24 -11.15 5.59
N ASN A 82 4.93 -11.06 4.45
CA ASN A 82 6.34 -11.49 4.37
C ASN A 82 7.25 -10.42 5.00
N TRP A 83 7.54 -10.54 6.29
CA TRP A 83 8.35 -9.59 7.05
C TRP A 83 9.85 -9.70 6.77
N ALA A 84 10.58 -8.60 6.92
CA ALA A 84 12.03 -8.50 6.69
C ALA A 84 12.88 -8.79 7.95
N ASN A 85 12.58 -9.88 8.67
CA ASN A 85 13.01 -10.12 10.07
C ASN A 85 12.34 -9.17 11.07
N GLU A 86 11.07 -8.89 10.80
CA GLU A 86 10.21 -7.90 11.44
C GLU A 86 8.89 -8.58 11.82
N PRO A 87 7.95 -7.92 12.52
CA PRO A 87 8.08 -6.62 13.18
C PRO A 87 8.91 -6.69 14.47
N ASN A 88 9.77 -5.69 14.71
CA ASN A 88 10.65 -5.64 15.88
C ASN A 88 10.27 -4.57 16.90
N ASN A 89 9.35 -3.66 16.53
CA ASN A 89 8.90 -2.52 17.31
C ASN A 89 10.06 -1.69 17.89
N ALA A 90 10.98 -1.24 17.04
CA ALA A 90 12.18 -0.54 17.47
C ALA A 90 11.83 0.74 18.24
N GLY A 91 12.36 0.85 19.46
CA GLY A 91 12.06 1.99 20.34
C GLY A 91 10.60 2.03 20.85
N GLY A 92 9.81 0.98 20.63
CA GLY A 92 8.46 0.83 21.16
C GLY A 92 7.40 1.73 20.52
N ASN A 93 7.61 2.18 19.27
CA ASN A 93 6.69 3.09 18.58
C ASN A 93 6.48 2.78 17.08
N GLU A 94 6.79 1.58 16.59
CA GLU A 94 6.67 1.22 15.17
C GLU A 94 5.35 0.55 14.85
N ASN A 95 4.31 1.36 14.64
CA ASN A 95 2.94 0.85 14.53
C ASN A 95 2.37 0.83 13.09
N CYS A 96 3.20 1.11 12.09
CA CYS A 96 2.79 1.28 10.69
C CYS A 96 3.74 0.53 9.77
N ALA A 97 3.20 -0.23 8.81
CA ALA A 97 4.03 -1.07 7.95
C ALA A 97 4.26 -0.46 6.55
N ALA A 98 5.53 -0.44 6.15
CA ALA A 98 5.98 -0.11 4.82
C ALA A 98 6.55 -1.35 4.11
N MET A 99 6.38 -1.40 2.79
CA MET A 99 6.94 -2.45 1.94
C MET A 99 8.24 -1.95 1.29
N TYR A 100 9.32 -2.72 1.44
CA TYR A 100 10.56 -2.47 0.70
C TYR A 100 10.44 -2.86 -0.77
N VAL A 101 11.38 -2.38 -1.58
CA VAL A 101 11.50 -2.74 -3.01
C VAL A 101 11.45 -4.25 -3.26
N GLY A 102 11.92 -5.08 -2.30
CA GLY A 102 11.87 -6.54 -2.38
C GLY A 102 10.52 -7.20 -2.02
N GLY A 103 9.47 -6.42 -1.77
CA GLY A 103 8.14 -6.94 -1.41
C GLY A 103 8.00 -7.39 0.05
N ARG A 104 9.04 -7.16 0.87
CA ARG A 104 9.04 -7.50 2.30
C ARG A 104 8.62 -6.30 3.15
N TYR A 105 7.91 -6.55 4.23
CA TYR A 105 7.44 -5.53 5.16
C TYR A 105 8.47 -5.17 6.23
N ASN A 106 8.40 -3.92 6.67
CA ASN A 106 9.00 -3.38 7.88
C ASN A 106 7.96 -2.57 8.62
N ASP A 107 7.87 -2.75 9.93
CA ASP A 107 7.23 -1.78 10.81
C ASP A 107 8.13 -0.55 10.96
N LEU A 108 7.51 0.62 11.05
CA LEU A 108 8.17 1.91 11.18
C LEU A 108 7.30 2.84 12.03
N PRO A 109 7.89 3.88 12.64
CA PRO A 109 7.11 4.92 13.29
C PRO A 109 6.16 5.56 12.27
N CYS A 110 4.88 5.69 12.63
CA CYS A 110 3.85 6.21 11.71
C CYS A 110 4.10 7.65 11.24
N ASP A 111 4.93 8.41 11.96
CA ASP A 111 5.35 9.77 11.64
C ASP A 111 6.62 9.86 10.77
N ALA A 112 7.26 8.72 10.48
CA ALA A 112 8.32 8.62 9.49
C ALA A 112 7.79 8.99 8.09
N LYS A 113 8.67 9.53 7.24
CA LYS A 113 8.31 9.90 5.88
C LYS A 113 8.73 8.81 4.91
N SER A 114 7.77 8.31 4.12
CA SER A 114 8.03 7.29 3.10
C SER A 114 7.21 7.55 1.84
N TYR A 115 7.56 6.87 0.74
CA TYR A 115 6.68 6.81 -0.42
C TYR A 115 5.39 6.08 -0.05
N PHE A 116 4.38 6.12 -0.89
CA PHE A 116 3.08 5.53 -0.58
C PHE A 116 2.42 4.92 -1.81
N ILE A 117 1.51 3.99 -1.56
CA ILE A 117 0.71 3.32 -2.59
C ILE A 117 -0.76 3.57 -2.27
N CYS A 118 -1.49 4.09 -3.25
CA CYS A 118 -2.93 4.22 -3.20
C CYS A 118 -3.59 3.08 -3.97
N GLU A 119 -4.66 2.55 -3.41
CA GLU A 119 -5.54 1.57 -4.05
C GLU A 119 -6.87 2.23 -4.39
N LYS A 120 -7.43 1.91 -5.56
CA LYS A 120 -8.76 2.39 -5.97
C LYS A 120 -9.53 1.30 -6.71
N PRO A 121 -10.86 1.24 -6.57
CA PRO A 121 -11.66 0.29 -7.32
C PRO A 121 -11.63 0.63 -8.83
N VAL A 122 -11.79 -0.40 -9.66
CA VAL A 122 -11.91 -0.27 -11.10
C VAL A 122 -13.40 -0.14 -11.47
N PRO A 123 -13.84 0.99 -12.05
CA PRO A 123 -15.24 1.14 -12.47
C PRO A 123 -15.65 0.07 -13.47
N GLY A 124 -16.80 -0.56 -13.27
CA GLY A 124 -17.35 -1.58 -14.17
C GLY A 124 -16.84 -3.00 -13.91
N TYR A 125 -15.91 -3.22 -12.98
CA TYR A 125 -15.58 -4.55 -12.49
C TYR A 125 -16.43 -4.89 -11.26
N GLN A 126 -17.46 -5.74 -11.42
CA GLN A 126 -18.33 -6.19 -10.32
C GLN A 126 -18.01 -7.65 -9.98
N SER A 127 -17.63 -7.89 -8.72
CA SER A 127 -17.33 -9.22 -8.17
C SER A 127 -18.61 -10.02 -7.91
N SER A 128 -19.11 -10.75 -8.92
CA SER A 128 -20.16 -11.74 -8.70
C SER A 128 -19.51 -13.11 -8.45
N SER A 129 -19.35 -13.46 -7.17
CA SER A 129 -18.98 -14.80 -6.68
C SER A 129 -17.67 -15.42 -7.21
N GLN A 130 -16.78 -15.79 -6.29
CA GLN A 130 -15.53 -16.56 -6.49
C GLN A 130 -14.27 -15.73 -6.81
N ARG A 131 -13.42 -15.65 -5.78
CA ARG A 131 -11.94 -15.70 -5.81
C ARG A 131 -11.31 -15.48 -7.20
N MET A 132 -10.98 -14.23 -7.53
CA MET A 132 -9.78 -13.82 -8.28
C MET A 132 -9.72 -12.29 -8.31
N ALA A 133 -8.55 -11.74 -7.98
CA ALA A 133 -8.26 -10.31 -7.92
C ALA A 133 -8.33 -9.62 -9.28
N PRO A 134 -8.93 -8.42 -9.33
CA PRO A 134 -8.26 -7.24 -9.87
C PRO A 134 -8.69 -5.97 -9.13
N ASN A 135 -8.41 -5.88 -7.83
CA ASN A 135 -8.58 -4.63 -7.09
C ASN A 135 -7.35 -3.70 -7.23
N VAL A 136 -6.31 -4.15 -7.93
CA VAL A 136 -5.06 -3.40 -8.03
C VAL A 136 -4.95 -2.64 -9.33
N VAL A 137 -5.52 -1.43 -9.35
CA VAL A 137 -4.85 -0.35 -10.09
C VAL A 137 -4.06 0.42 -9.06
N VAL A 138 -2.77 0.07 -8.89
CA VAL A 138 -1.82 1.01 -8.27
C VAL A 138 -1.87 2.25 -9.15
N CYS A 139 -2.46 3.33 -8.64
CA CYS A 139 -2.39 4.61 -9.30
C CYS A 139 -0.95 5.14 -9.12
N LEU A 140 -0.03 4.63 -9.94
CA LEU A 140 1.24 5.28 -10.22
C LEU A 140 0.90 6.51 -11.04
N ILE A 141 0.39 7.57 -10.42
CA ILE A 141 0.02 8.82 -11.10
C ILE A 141 1.13 9.22 -12.09
N MET A 142 0.79 9.02 -13.36
CA MET A 142 1.46 9.26 -14.63
C MET A 142 2.80 10.01 -14.59
N SER A 143 3.83 9.42 -15.20
CA SER A 143 4.59 10.16 -16.22
C SER A 143 4.05 9.71 -17.58
N LEU A 144 2.91 10.30 -17.98
CA LEU A 144 2.44 10.28 -19.35
C LEU A 144 3.38 11.20 -20.14
N LEU A 145 4.52 10.66 -20.57
CA LEU A 145 5.30 11.18 -21.69
C LEU A 145 5.58 10.00 -22.63
N ILE A 146 4.50 9.43 -23.13
CA ILE A 146 4.47 9.00 -24.54
C ILE A 146 3.52 9.99 -25.21
N LEU A 147 3.99 11.24 -25.34
CA LEU A 147 3.53 12.10 -26.41
C LEU A 147 4.36 11.73 -27.62
N LEU A 148 3.67 11.48 -28.71
CA LEU A 148 4.17 11.41 -30.08
C LEU A 148 5.27 12.45 -30.33
N VAL A 149 6.48 11.97 -30.62
CA VAL A 149 7.27 12.34 -31.80
C VAL A 149 7.84 11.05 -32.37
#